data_AF-A0A543I674-F1
#
_entry.id   AF-A0A543I674-F1
#
_cell.length_a   1.000
_cell.length_b   1.000
_cell.length_c   1.000
_cell.angle_alpha   90.00
_cell.angle_beta   90.00
_cell.angle_gamma   90.00
#
_symmetry.space_group_name_H-M   'P 1'
#
loop_
_entity.id
_entity.type
_entity.pdbx_description
1 polymer ?
#
loop_
_entity_poly.entity_id
_entity_poly.type
_entity_poly.pdbx_seq_one_letter_code
_entity_poly.pdbx_strand_id
1 'polypeptide(L)'
;MSTASGHRPVTRWSGLPLVATVFTGMNALILTLIAFGNITDWDTNWDFVRNVMGMQYTNFGQDAGIGLDPDVMWHAVALEPLQVIGYIGIIVAETVAAIVLIVATVKWLRAFRGDTFQSARNWSTAGLLLIVVIFGIGFLAVGGEWFQMWRSVSANGMEPALRYLTVASFALVFVNLPSPRWNTAKPGELPS
;
A
#
# COMPACT_ATOMS: atom_id res chain seq x y z
N MET A 1 -49.17 -4.05 28.34
CA MET A 1 -47.85 -3.41 28.28
C MET A 1 -47.00 -4.17 27.27
N SER A 2 -46.92 -3.69 26.03
CA SER A 2 -46.20 -4.35 24.93
C SER A 2 -44.96 -3.52 24.61
N THR A 3 -43.77 -4.07 24.88
CA THR A 3 -42.50 -3.44 24.53
C THR A 3 -42.19 -3.69 23.06
N ALA A 4 -42.57 -2.74 22.21
CA ALA A 4 -42.10 -2.70 20.83
C ALA A 4 -40.59 -2.47 20.82
N SER A 5 -39.80 -3.54 20.62
CA SER A 5 -38.36 -3.42 20.40
C SER A 5 -38.12 -2.83 19.01
N GLY A 6 -37.93 -1.52 18.95
CA GLY A 6 -37.62 -0.80 17.71
C GLY A 6 -36.27 -1.22 17.15
N HIS A 7 -36.25 -2.28 16.35
CA HIS A 7 -35.10 -2.62 15.51
C HIS A 7 -34.99 -1.58 14.42
N ARG A 8 -34.18 -0.54 14.64
CA ARG A 8 -33.81 0.40 13.58
C ARG A 8 -33.18 -0.43 12.45
N PRO A 9 -33.67 -0.34 11.19
CA PRO A 9 -33.07 -1.06 10.09
C PRO A 9 -31.61 -0.61 9.97
N VAL A 10 -30.68 -1.53 10.22
CA VAL A 10 -29.25 -1.26 10.10
C VAL A 10 -28.95 -1.10 8.61
N THR A 11 -28.79 0.13 8.15
CA THR A 11 -28.50 0.41 6.75
C THR A 11 -27.11 -0.15 6.40
N ARG A 12 -26.99 -0.79 5.23
CA ARG A 12 -25.70 -1.32 4.72
C ARG A 12 -24.64 -0.22 4.66
N TRP A 13 -25.04 1.03 4.45
CA TRP A 13 -24.20 2.23 4.31
C TRP A 13 -23.68 2.84 5.63
N SER A 14 -23.72 2.12 6.76
CA SER A 14 -23.29 2.66 8.06
C SER A 14 -22.23 1.79 8.75
N GLY A 15 -21.27 2.44 9.41
CA GLY A 15 -20.25 1.79 10.24
C GLY A 15 -19.07 1.22 9.45
N LEU A 16 -18.58 0.05 9.87
CA LEU A 16 -17.32 -0.54 9.42
C LEU A 16 -17.22 -0.82 7.91
N PRO A 17 -18.27 -1.31 7.20
CA PRO A 17 -18.20 -1.51 5.75
C PRO A 17 -17.86 -0.22 4.98
N LEU A 18 -18.43 0.91 5.40
CA LEU A 18 -18.17 2.19 4.76
C LEU A 18 -16.73 2.64 5.01
N VAL A 19 -16.24 2.53 6.25
CA VAL A 19 -14.85 2.86 6.61
C VAL A 19 -13.87 2.00 5.80
N ALA A 20 -14.09 0.69 5.74
CA ALA A 20 -13.26 -0.23 4.98
C ALA A 20 -13.26 0.10 3.46
N THR A 21 -14.41 0.51 2.92
CA THR A 21 -14.53 0.93 1.52
C THR A 21 -13.73 2.20 1.24
N VAL A 22 -13.89 3.23 2.07
CA VAL A 22 -13.19 4.52 1.91
C VAL A 22 -11.68 4.32 2.03
N PHE A 23 -11.21 3.60 3.04
CA PHE A 23 -9.79 3.34 3.21
C PHE A 23 -9.20 2.46 2.10
N THR A 24 -9.95 1.46 1.62
CA THR A 24 -9.52 0.66 0.45
C THR A 24 -9.42 1.54 -0.80
N GLY A 25 -10.45 2.35 -1.09
CA GLY A 25 -10.45 3.26 -2.24
C GLY A 25 -9.39 4.35 -2.17
N MET A 26 -9.12 4.88 -0.97
CA MET A 26 -8.04 5.83 -0.73
C MET A 26 -6.68 5.22 -1.03
N ASN A 27 -6.40 4.01 -0.55
CA ASN A 27 -5.15 3.29 -0.89
C ASN A 27 -5.07 2.98 -2.39
N ALA A 28 -6.18 2.59 -3.02
CA ALA A 28 -6.24 2.37 -4.47
C ALA A 28 -5.84 3.63 -5.25
N LEU A 29 -6.40 4.79 -4.88
CA LEU A 29 -6.10 6.07 -5.53
C LEU A 29 -4.63 6.46 -5.30
N ILE A 30 -4.16 6.42 -4.07
CA ILE A 30 -2.76 6.75 -3.72
C ILE A 30 -1.81 5.91 -4.56
N LEU A 31 -1.99 4.59 -4.56
CA LEU A 31 -1.06 3.69 -5.24
C LEU A 31 -1.14 3.78 -6.75
N THR A 32 -2.32 4.09 -7.31
CA THR A 32 -2.48 4.39 -8.74
C THR A 32 -1.68 5.64 -9.11
N LEU A 33 -1.72 6.69 -8.29
CA LEU A 33 -0.97 7.92 -8.55
C LEU A 33 0.54 7.71 -8.39
N ILE A 34 0.97 6.89 -7.43
CA ILE A 34 2.39 6.52 -7.27
C ILE A 34 2.88 5.76 -8.50
N ALA A 35 2.17 4.69 -8.91
CA ALA A 35 2.53 3.91 -10.09
C ALA A 35 2.52 4.77 -11.36
N PHE A 36 1.53 5.64 -11.51
CA PHE A 36 1.47 6.59 -12.62
C PHE A 36 2.67 7.54 -12.63
N GLY A 37 3.05 8.09 -11.47
CA GLY A 37 4.23 8.94 -11.32
C GLY A 37 5.50 8.21 -11.73
N ASN A 38 5.71 6.99 -11.23
CA ASN A 38 6.87 6.18 -11.60
C ASN A 38 6.92 5.80 -13.09
N ILE A 39 5.76 5.67 -13.76
CA ILE A 39 5.72 5.37 -15.20
C ILE A 39 5.97 6.63 -16.06
N THR A 40 5.43 7.78 -15.64
CA THR A 40 5.39 8.99 -16.49
C THR A 40 6.52 9.98 -16.22
N ASP A 41 7.01 10.03 -14.99
CA ASP A 41 8.18 10.80 -14.57
C ASP A 41 9.35 9.84 -14.29
N TRP A 42 9.74 9.12 -15.36
CA TRP A 42 10.72 8.04 -15.27
C TRP A 42 12.05 8.52 -14.72
N ASP A 43 12.64 9.58 -15.30
CA ASP A 43 14.01 9.99 -14.98
C ASP A 43 14.17 10.40 -13.51
N THR A 44 13.22 11.16 -12.96
CA THR A 44 13.24 11.61 -11.55
C THR A 44 13.19 10.42 -10.59
N ASN A 45 12.28 9.48 -10.83
CA ASN A 45 12.06 8.33 -9.94
C ASN A 45 13.13 7.24 -10.14
N TRP A 46 13.64 7.09 -11.36
CA TRP A 46 14.80 6.27 -11.68
C TRP A 46 16.04 6.77 -10.94
N ASP A 47 16.32 8.08 -10.99
CA ASP A 47 17.47 8.67 -10.30
C ASP A 47 17.38 8.43 -8.79
N PHE A 48 16.18 8.50 -8.20
CA PHE A 48 15.98 8.13 -6.81
C PHE A 48 16.41 6.68 -6.52
N VAL A 49 15.89 5.69 -7.27
CA VAL A 49 16.18 4.26 -7.04
C VAL A 49 17.65 3.94 -7.33
N ARG A 50 18.21 4.49 -8.41
CA ARG A 50 19.62 4.37 -8.77
C ARG A 50 20.51 4.85 -7.62
N ASN A 51 20.21 5.99 -7.03
CA ASN A 51 21.01 6.55 -5.95
C ASN A 51 20.88 5.75 -4.65
N VAL A 52 19.70 5.23 -4.34
CA VAL A 52 19.49 4.34 -3.18
C VAL A 52 20.28 3.04 -3.35
N MET A 53 20.08 2.32 -4.47
CA MET A 53 20.74 1.05 -4.71
C MET A 53 22.26 1.20 -4.87
N GLY A 54 22.70 2.28 -5.51
CA GLY A 54 24.12 2.62 -5.65
C GLY A 54 24.74 3.21 -4.38
N MET A 55 23.96 3.43 -3.31
CA MET A 55 24.39 4.01 -2.03
C MET A 55 25.16 5.33 -2.22
N GLN A 56 24.75 6.15 -3.18
CA GLN A 56 25.50 7.37 -3.58
C GLN A 56 25.40 8.50 -2.56
N TYR A 57 24.53 8.37 -1.56
CA TYR A 57 24.29 9.37 -0.50
C TYR A 57 24.50 8.80 0.90
N THR A 58 25.32 7.76 1.06
CA THR A 58 25.75 7.23 2.38
C THR A 58 26.84 8.11 3.00
N ASN A 59 26.60 9.42 2.97
CA ASN A 59 27.54 10.48 3.29
C ASN A 59 26.86 11.65 4.04
N PHE A 60 25.69 11.41 4.65
CA PHE A 60 24.96 12.36 5.49
C PHE A 60 24.75 13.75 4.86
N GLY A 61 24.36 13.78 3.59
CA GLY A 61 23.97 15.00 2.89
C GLY A 61 25.08 15.73 2.13
N GLN A 62 26.24 15.08 1.92
CA GLN A 62 27.21 15.55 0.92
C GLN A 62 26.76 15.19 -0.51
N ASP A 63 27.43 15.79 -1.49
CA ASP A 63 27.18 15.52 -2.91
C ASP A 63 27.32 14.03 -3.24
N ALA A 64 26.54 13.57 -4.22
CA ALA A 64 26.51 12.16 -4.63
C ALA A 64 27.93 11.64 -4.93
N GLY A 65 28.29 10.50 -4.32
CA GLY A 65 29.58 9.85 -4.55
C GLY A 65 30.76 10.43 -3.77
N ILE A 66 30.57 11.50 -2.99
CA ILE A 66 31.63 12.14 -2.19
C ILE A 66 31.52 11.69 -0.73
N GLY A 67 32.65 11.38 -0.08
CA GLY A 67 32.69 11.12 1.36
C GLY A 67 31.86 9.92 1.82
N LEU A 68 31.67 8.93 0.94
CA LEU A 68 30.92 7.71 1.23
C LEU A 68 31.56 6.93 2.38
N ASP A 69 30.73 6.36 3.26
CA ASP A 69 31.18 5.53 4.37
C ASP A 69 31.70 4.16 3.87
N PRO A 70 33.01 3.89 3.88
CA PRO A 70 33.58 2.67 3.31
C PRO A 70 33.11 1.40 4.02
N ASP A 71 32.68 1.49 5.27
CA ASP A 71 32.26 0.34 6.09
C ASP A 71 30.92 -0.25 5.62
N VAL A 72 30.15 0.51 4.82
CA VAL A 72 28.83 0.12 4.31
C VAL A 72 28.78 0.04 2.77
N MET A 73 29.84 0.43 2.06
CA MET A 73 29.80 0.40 0.60
C MET A 73 29.87 -1.01 0.00
N TRP A 74 30.20 -2.04 0.79
CA TRP A 74 30.36 -3.42 0.31
C TRP A 74 29.06 -4.06 -0.21
N HIS A 75 27.89 -3.51 0.13
CA HIS A 75 26.57 -4.00 -0.27
C HIS A 75 25.84 -3.06 -1.23
N ALA A 76 26.54 -2.04 -1.76
CA ALA A 76 26.05 -1.21 -2.84
C ALA A 76 25.90 -2.02 -4.13
N VAL A 77 24.84 -1.76 -4.89
CA VAL A 77 24.60 -2.34 -6.21
C VAL A 77 24.99 -1.30 -7.26
N ALA A 78 26.18 -1.41 -7.84
CA ALA A 78 26.68 -0.46 -8.84
C ALA A 78 26.31 -0.82 -10.29
N LEU A 79 25.83 -2.03 -10.55
CA LEU A 79 25.45 -2.48 -11.88
C LEU A 79 24.09 -1.90 -12.28
N GLU A 80 24.11 -0.97 -13.23
CA GLU A 80 22.91 -0.32 -13.76
C GLU A 80 21.80 -1.29 -14.20
N PRO A 81 22.08 -2.42 -14.91
CA PRO A 81 21.02 -3.35 -15.27
C PRO A 81 20.27 -3.95 -14.06
N LEU A 82 20.95 -4.21 -12.95
CA LEU A 82 20.31 -4.72 -11.73
C LEU A 82 19.45 -3.65 -11.07
N GLN A 83 19.90 -2.40 -11.10
CA GLN A 83 19.14 -1.26 -10.60
C GLN A 83 17.87 -1.06 -11.44
N VAL A 84 17.96 -1.12 -12.77
CA VAL A 84 16.80 -1.01 -13.68
C VAL A 84 15.80 -2.13 -13.41
N ILE A 85 16.25 -3.37 -13.22
CA ILE A 85 15.39 -4.50 -12.85
C ILE A 85 14.67 -4.22 -11.52
N GLY A 86 15.39 -3.70 -10.53
CA GLY A 86 14.81 -3.30 -9.24
C GLY A 86 13.72 -2.25 -9.40
N TYR A 87 13.99 -1.20 -10.18
CA TYR A 87 13.05 -0.11 -10.42
C TYR A 87 11.79 -0.58 -11.17
N ILE A 88 11.95 -1.37 -12.23
CA ILE A 88 10.82 -1.98 -12.95
C ILE A 88 10.02 -2.89 -12.00
N GLY A 89 10.69 -3.64 -11.12
CA GLY A 89 10.05 -4.48 -10.11
C GLY A 89 9.13 -3.68 -9.18
N ILE A 90 9.57 -2.49 -8.74
CA ILE A 90 8.75 -1.56 -7.94
C ILE A 90 7.51 -1.14 -8.73
N ILE A 91 7.68 -0.66 -9.97
CA ILE A 91 6.56 -0.21 -10.82
C ILE A 91 5.53 -1.31 -11.03
N VAL A 92 6.00 -2.53 -11.34
CA VAL A 92 5.11 -3.69 -11.53
C VAL A 92 4.36 -4.01 -10.25
N ALA A 93 5.03 -4.05 -9.11
CA ALA A 93 4.40 -4.34 -7.82
C ALA A 93 3.34 -3.30 -7.46
N GLU A 94 3.65 -2.01 -7.60
CA GLU A 94 2.71 -0.90 -7.35
C GLU A 94 1.51 -0.95 -8.29
N THR A 95 1.76 -1.20 -9.59
CA THR A 95 0.69 -1.30 -10.60
C THR A 95 -0.24 -2.47 -10.30
N VAL A 96 0.31 -3.65 -9.97
CA VAL A 96 -0.48 -4.83 -9.61
C VAL A 96 -1.30 -4.54 -8.34
N ALA A 97 -0.68 -3.98 -7.31
CA ALA A 97 -1.36 -3.64 -6.07
C ALA A 97 -2.48 -2.60 -6.29
N ALA A 98 -2.26 -1.60 -7.14
CA ALA A 98 -3.25 -0.59 -7.49
C ALA A 98 -4.46 -1.25 -8.18
N ILE A 99 -4.23 -2.12 -9.17
CA ILE A 99 -5.29 -2.87 -9.87
C ILE A 99 -6.09 -3.73 -8.87
N VAL A 100 -5.41 -4.49 -8.01
CA VAL A 100 -6.05 -5.34 -6.99
C VAL A 100 -6.93 -4.50 -6.05
N LEU A 101 -6.47 -3.33 -5.62
CA LEU A 101 -7.23 -2.42 -4.75
C LEU A 101 -8.38 -1.74 -5.47
N ILE A 102 -8.24 -1.38 -6.75
CA ILE A 102 -9.34 -0.87 -7.58
C ILE A 102 -10.44 -1.94 -7.69
N VAL A 103 -10.06 -3.19 -7.97
CA VAL A 103 -10.99 -4.32 -8.00
C VAL A 103 -11.68 -4.48 -6.64
N ALA A 104 -10.93 -4.40 -5.54
CA ALA A 104 -11.49 -4.45 -4.20
C ALA A 104 -12.52 -3.33 -3.95
N THR A 105 -12.22 -2.09 -4.33
CA THR A 105 -13.14 -0.95 -4.23
C THR A 105 -14.41 -1.18 -5.04
N VAL A 106 -14.32 -1.69 -6.26
CA VAL A 106 -15.50 -2.04 -7.06
C VAL A 106 -16.33 -3.13 -6.36
N LYS A 107 -15.69 -4.14 -5.76
CA LYS A 107 -16.38 -5.19 -5.01
C LYS A 107 -17.09 -4.63 -3.77
N TRP A 108 -16.50 -3.67 -3.05
CA TRP A 108 -17.16 -2.95 -1.96
C TRP A 108 -18.43 -2.25 -2.43
N LEU A 109 -18.34 -1.49 -3.53
CA LEU A 109 -19.49 -0.79 -4.11
C LEU A 109 -20.61 -1.74 -4.55
N ARG A 110 -20.26 -2.91 -5.10
CA ARG A 110 -21.24 -3.95 -5.44
C ARG A 110 -21.85 -4.60 -4.21
N ALA A 111 -21.11 -4.79 -3.13
CA ALA A 111 -21.63 -5.35 -1.88
C ALA A 111 -22.71 -4.45 -1.24
N PHE A 112 -22.58 -3.13 -1.35
CA PHE A 112 -23.67 -2.22 -0.95
C PHE A 112 -24.93 -2.34 -1.82
N ARG A 113 -24.83 -2.88 -3.04
CA ARG A 113 -25.94 -3.07 -3.99
C ARG A 113 -26.57 -4.47 -3.93
N GLY A 114 -26.06 -5.37 -3.09
CA GLY A 114 -26.66 -6.71 -2.91
C GLY A 114 -25.65 -7.84 -2.82
N ASP A 115 -24.41 -7.66 -3.30
CA ASP A 115 -23.36 -8.69 -3.21
C ASP A 115 -22.88 -8.90 -1.76
N THR A 116 -22.11 -9.97 -1.54
CA THR A 116 -21.48 -10.29 -0.26
C THR A 116 -20.24 -9.43 -0.01
N PHE A 117 -20.01 -9.00 1.23
CA PHE A 117 -18.79 -8.28 1.60
C PHE A 117 -17.52 -9.15 1.61
N GLN A 118 -17.64 -10.48 1.67
CA GLN A 118 -16.49 -11.39 1.79
C GLN A 118 -15.50 -11.25 0.63
N SER A 119 -16.00 -11.17 -0.61
CA SER A 119 -15.12 -10.96 -1.77
C SER A 119 -14.39 -9.62 -1.67
N ALA A 120 -15.06 -8.54 -1.26
CA ALA A 120 -14.44 -7.22 -1.12
C ALA A 120 -13.31 -7.25 -0.09
N ARG A 121 -13.53 -7.91 1.06
CA ARG A 121 -12.54 -8.08 2.12
C ARG A 121 -11.31 -8.86 1.65
N ASN A 122 -11.50 -9.99 0.97
CA ASN A 122 -10.38 -10.80 0.49
C ASN A 122 -9.49 -10.02 -0.50
N TRP A 123 -10.11 -9.31 -1.46
CA TRP A 123 -9.38 -8.49 -2.43
C TRP A 123 -8.70 -7.29 -1.75
N SER A 124 -9.36 -6.63 -0.80
CA SER A 124 -8.74 -5.57 0.01
C SER A 124 -7.52 -6.09 0.77
N THR A 125 -7.64 -7.20 1.50
CA THR A 125 -6.52 -7.78 2.26
C THR A 125 -5.35 -8.12 1.34
N ALA A 126 -5.59 -8.73 0.18
CA ALA A 126 -4.54 -9.04 -0.79
C ALA A 126 -3.82 -7.78 -1.28
N GLY A 127 -4.56 -6.75 -1.71
CA GLY A 127 -3.97 -5.51 -2.21
C GLY A 127 -3.23 -4.72 -1.12
N LEU A 128 -3.77 -4.67 0.09
CA LEU A 128 -3.14 -3.97 1.22
C LEU A 128 -1.88 -4.69 1.71
N LEU A 129 -1.83 -6.02 1.66
CA LEU A 129 -0.61 -6.77 1.94
C LEU A 129 0.48 -6.50 0.89
N LEU A 130 0.12 -6.29 -0.37
CA LEU A 130 1.10 -5.85 -1.37
C LEU A 130 1.69 -4.48 -1.01
N ILE A 131 0.90 -3.54 -0.48
CA ILE A 131 1.44 -2.26 0.05
C ILE A 131 2.41 -2.51 1.21
N VAL A 132 2.10 -3.43 2.12
CA VAL A 132 3.01 -3.81 3.22
C VAL A 132 4.32 -4.38 2.68
N VAL A 133 4.28 -5.20 1.64
CA VAL A 133 5.48 -5.73 0.98
C VAL A 133 6.26 -4.61 0.30
N ILE A 134 5.61 -3.75 -0.47
CA ILE A 134 6.27 -2.66 -1.20
C ILE A 134 6.92 -1.68 -0.23
N PHE A 135 6.15 -1.06 0.67
CA PHE A 135 6.67 0.02 1.52
C PHE A 135 7.32 -0.49 2.80
N GLY A 136 6.81 -1.56 3.41
CA GLY A 136 7.42 -2.13 4.61
C GLY A 136 8.70 -2.90 4.29
N ILE A 137 8.64 -3.88 3.40
CA ILE A 137 9.82 -4.68 3.06
C ILE A 137 10.71 -3.93 2.07
N GLY A 138 10.16 -3.46 0.96
CA GLY A 138 10.94 -2.78 -0.08
C GLY A 138 11.55 -1.46 0.39
N PHE A 139 10.76 -0.53 0.91
CA PHE A 139 11.27 0.80 1.26
C PHE A 139 11.85 0.89 2.67
N LEU A 140 11.18 0.40 3.72
CA LEU A 140 11.70 0.53 5.09
C LEU A 140 12.85 -0.46 5.37
N ALA A 141 12.65 -1.75 5.11
CA ALA A 141 13.67 -2.75 5.42
C ALA A 141 14.82 -2.76 4.39
N VAL A 142 14.51 -2.86 3.09
CA VAL A 142 15.56 -2.94 2.05
C VAL A 142 16.11 -1.54 1.73
N GLY A 143 15.28 -0.57 1.37
CA GLY A 143 15.74 0.79 1.11
C GLY A 143 16.36 1.44 2.35
N GLY A 144 15.62 1.47 3.45
CA GLY A 144 16.01 2.08 4.71
C GLY A 144 17.21 1.40 5.34
N GLU A 145 17.09 0.14 5.74
CA GLU A 145 18.14 -0.51 6.53
C GLU A 145 19.27 -1.11 5.69
N TRP A 146 18.94 -1.84 4.61
CA TRP A 146 19.99 -2.45 3.78
C TRP A 146 20.76 -1.40 2.97
N PHE A 147 20.09 -0.45 2.32
CA PHE A 147 20.76 0.59 1.52
C PHE A 147 21.03 1.90 2.28
N GLN A 148 20.67 1.96 3.57
CA GLN A 148 20.87 3.14 4.41
C GLN A 148 20.25 4.43 3.84
N MET A 149 19.10 4.30 3.18
CA MET A 149 18.37 5.43 2.56
C MET A 149 18.08 6.56 3.56
N TRP A 150 17.95 6.26 4.85
CA TRP A 150 17.75 7.25 5.91
C TRP A 150 18.94 8.21 6.10
N ARG A 151 20.15 7.88 5.62
CA ARG A 151 21.33 8.77 5.65
C ARG A 151 21.29 9.85 4.58
N SER A 152 20.50 9.65 3.52
CA SER A 152 20.37 10.63 2.45
C SER A 152 19.45 11.77 2.86
N VAL A 153 19.77 12.98 2.41
CA VAL A 153 18.88 14.16 2.53
C VAL A 153 18.01 14.29 1.28
N SER A 154 18.55 13.95 0.11
CA SER A 154 17.88 14.11 -1.20
C SER A 154 17.14 12.87 -1.68
N ALA A 155 17.64 11.68 -1.36
CA ALA A 155 17.07 10.39 -1.75
C ALA A 155 16.57 9.63 -0.53
N ASN A 156 15.66 10.23 0.24
CA ASN A 156 15.09 9.62 1.44
C ASN A 156 13.58 9.38 1.31
N GLY A 157 13.23 8.12 1.05
CA GLY A 157 11.85 7.67 0.93
C GLY A 157 11.19 7.21 2.23
N MET A 158 11.85 7.32 3.40
CA MET A 158 11.39 6.70 4.64
C MET A 158 10.07 7.30 5.14
N GLU A 159 9.95 8.62 5.12
CA GLU A 159 8.73 9.29 5.59
C GLU A 159 7.52 8.99 4.68
N PRO A 160 7.62 9.12 3.34
CA PRO A 160 6.56 8.64 2.44
C PRO A 160 6.19 7.17 2.68
N ALA A 161 7.18 6.28 2.77
CA ALA A 161 6.96 4.85 2.98
C ALA A 161 6.18 4.57 4.28
N LEU A 162 6.57 5.21 5.39
CA LEU A 162 5.88 5.07 6.66
C LEU A 162 4.43 5.60 6.58
N ARG A 163 4.20 6.72 5.90
CA ARG A 163 2.84 7.27 5.70
C ARG A 163 1.95 6.29 4.95
N TYR A 164 2.42 5.75 3.82
CA TYR A 164 1.64 4.78 3.02
C TYR A 164 1.41 3.47 3.76
N LEU A 165 2.44 2.94 4.43
CA LEU A 165 2.33 1.75 5.26
C LEU A 165 1.30 1.94 6.39
N THR A 166 1.31 3.10 7.04
CA THR A 166 0.37 3.42 8.12
C THR A 166 -1.07 3.42 7.62
N VAL A 167 -1.34 4.11 6.50
CA VAL A 167 -2.67 4.19 5.91
C VAL A 167 -3.18 2.81 5.48
N ALA A 168 -2.33 1.98 4.90
CA ALA A 168 -2.68 0.60 4.55
C ALA A 168 -2.87 -0.30 5.78
N SER A 169 -2.09 -0.11 6.84
CA SER A 169 -2.22 -0.86 8.09
C SER A 169 -3.55 -0.59 8.78
N PHE A 170 -3.98 0.68 8.84
CA PHE A 170 -5.32 1.01 9.32
C PHE A 170 -6.42 0.38 8.46
N ALA A 171 -6.27 0.42 7.14
CA ALA A 171 -7.20 -0.23 6.23
C ALA A 171 -7.28 -1.75 6.48
N LEU A 172 -6.14 -2.42 6.70
CA LEU A 172 -6.08 -3.85 7.04
C LEU A 172 -6.84 -4.14 8.33
N VAL A 173 -6.65 -3.32 9.36
CA VAL A 173 -7.41 -3.44 10.62
C VAL A 173 -8.89 -3.31 10.34
N PHE A 174 -9.35 -2.26 9.65
CA PHE A 174 -10.78 -2.05 9.40
C PHE A 174 -11.43 -3.17 8.56
N VAL A 175 -10.72 -3.69 7.57
CA VAL A 175 -11.18 -4.80 6.71
C VAL A 175 -11.28 -6.11 7.50
N ASN A 176 -10.41 -6.32 8.49
CA ASN A 176 -10.31 -7.58 9.23
C ASN A 176 -10.98 -7.55 10.62
N LEU A 177 -11.41 -6.39 11.10
CA LEU A 177 -12.18 -6.28 12.33
C LEU A 177 -13.49 -7.10 12.24
N PRO A 178 -13.84 -7.87 13.28
CA PRO A 178 -15.10 -8.59 13.31
C PRO A 178 -16.31 -7.65 13.21
N SER A 179 -17.29 -8.01 12.37
CA SER A 179 -18.54 -7.26 12.27
C SER A 179 -19.71 -8.17 11.93
N PRO A 180 -20.84 -8.06 12.64
CA PRO A 180 -22.08 -8.75 12.24
C PRO A 180 -22.54 -8.37 10.83
N ARG A 181 -22.15 -7.18 10.34
CA ARG A 181 -22.51 -6.69 9.01
C ARG A 181 -21.87 -7.48 7.86
N TRP A 182 -20.78 -8.21 8.12
CA TRP A 182 -20.12 -9.05 7.11
C TRP A 182 -21.00 -10.21 6.63
N ASN A 183 -21.86 -10.72 7.50
CA ASN A 183 -22.71 -11.88 7.26
C ASN A 183 -24.14 -11.49 6.86
N THR A 184 -24.37 -10.27 6.38
CA THR A 184 -25.68 -9.92 5.83
C THR A 184 -25.88 -10.68 4.52
N ALA A 185 -26.56 -11.82 4.61
CA ALA A 185 -26.89 -12.69 3.49
C ALA A 185 -27.54 -11.89 2.34
N LYS A 186 -27.42 -12.41 1.12
CA LYS A 186 -28.24 -11.93 0.01
C LYS A 186 -29.71 -12.06 0.41
N PRO A 187 -30.57 -11.07 0.11
CA PRO A 187 -32.00 -11.23 0.31
C PRO A 187 -32.48 -12.50 -0.41
N GLY A 188 -32.89 -13.53 0.34
CA GLY A 188 -33.38 -14.81 -0.19
C GLY A 188 -32.54 -16.05 0.14
N GLU A 189 -31.33 -15.93 0.69
CA GLU A 189 -30.55 -17.08 1.19
C GLU A 189 -30.75 -17.24 2.70
N LEU A 190 -31.20 -18.43 3.13
CA LEU A 190 -31.27 -18.79 4.56
C LEU A 190 -29.84 -18.84 5.13
N PRO A 191 -29.63 -18.38 6.37
CA PRO A 191 -28.34 -18.51 7.03
C PRO A 191 -28.02 -20.00 7.23
N SER A 192 -26.86 -20.43 6.73
CA SER A 192 -26.27 -21.75 6.99
C SER A 192 -25.66 -21.82 8.38
#